data_AF-A0AAV7YJW2-F1
#
_entry.id   AF-A0AAV7YJW2-F1
#
_cell.length_a   1.000
_cell.length_b   1.000
_cell.length_c   1.000
_cell.angle_alpha   90.00
_cell.angle_beta   90.00
_cell.angle_gamma   90.00
#
_symmetry.space_group_name_H-M   'P 1'
#
loop_
_entity.id
_entity.type
_entity.pdbx_description
1 polymer ?
#
loop_
_entity_poly.entity_id
_entity_poly.type
_entity_poly.pdbx_seq_one_letter_code
_entity_poly.pdbx_strand_id
1 'polypeptide(L)'
;MVFILLSAETATVLAITTSVLSLIGSLVIVILGVRFPDFRNNFFRRLVFLLSIYDAMLSFLFIIPGSSSSGFCVFQGYALVWLAAMPPYFSLCIAIITYIHISKNWGVERLQKLMKKLHLISNILCLLLTILAISLADSHKFPNSHWCFIEGQAILGVWYSFIWICTIVSCVLYILIIHFIRKIYKTVQELTNIKDIKKQKENLKVQLRMSTIPLSLILTWTIASVRRAREIFSPDSEQNSTLNILHSLTNPMQGFYDCIVFVILSSYSRRRVKQLLHCEQPGSSEATSMETDSQL
;
A
#
# COMPACT_ATOMS: atom_id res chain seq x y z
N MET A 1 -1.17 -14.08 34.46
CA MET A 1 -0.75 -12.66 34.47
C MET A 1 0.62 -12.46 33.80
N VAL A 2 1.69 -13.11 34.25
CA VAL A 2 3.05 -12.98 33.65
C VAL A 2 3.11 -13.34 32.16
N PHE A 3 2.45 -14.43 31.74
CA PHE A 3 2.43 -14.85 30.33
C PHE A 3 1.71 -13.84 29.40
N ILE A 4 0.70 -13.14 29.92
CA ILE A 4 -0.07 -12.13 29.18
C ILE A 4 0.72 -10.82 29.07
N LEU A 5 1.47 -10.45 30.12
CA LEU A 5 2.37 -9.29 30.08
C LEU A 5 3.52 -9.53 29.08
N LEU A 6 4.11 -10.74 29.11
CA LEU A 6 5.16 -11.13 28.18
C LEU A 6 4.67 -11.12 26.71
N SER A 7 3.43 -11.56 26.46
CA SER A 7 2.86 -11.54 25.10
C SER A 7 2.55 -10.12 24.61
N ALA A 8 2.17 -9.19 25.50
CA ALA A 8 1.93 -7.78 25.16
C ALA A 8 3.22 -7.01 24.85
N GLU A 9 4.29 -7.21 25.62
CA GLU A 9 5.62 -6.64 25.34
C GLU A 9 6.18 -7.19 24.03
N THR A 10 6.05 -8.51 23.82
CA THR A 10 6.47 -9.16 22.57
C THR A 10 5.73 -8.58 21.37
N ALA A 11 4.40 -8.42 21.46
CA ALA A 11 3.59 -7.82 20.41
C ALA A 11 4.04 -6.39 20.09
N THR A 12 4.39 -5.60 21.11
CA THR A 12 4.91 -4.24 20.94
C THR A 12 6.24 -4.21 20.20
N VAL A 13 7.22 -5.00 20.65
CA VAL A 13 8.54 -5.10 20.00
C VAL A 13 8.38 -5.54 18.54
N LEU A 14 7.51 -6.51 18.27
CA LEU A 14 7.24 -6.97 16.92
C LEU A 14 6.63 -5.86 16.06
N ALA A 15 5.60 -5.17 16.55
CA ALA A 15 4.97 -4.07 15.83
C ALA A 15 5.97 -2.97 15.47
N ILE A 16 6.82 -2.54 16.40
CA ILE A 16 7.87 -1.54 16.14
C ILE A 16 8.84 -2.05 15.08
N THR A 17 9.32 -3.29 15.22
CA THR A 17 10.29 -3.88 14.30
C THR A 17 9.74 -3.96 12.88
N THR A 18 8.50 -4.42 12.73
CA THR A 18 7.84 -4.53 11.44
C THR A 18 7.48 -3.17 10.86
N SER A 19 7.14 -2.18 11.69
CA SER A 19 7.00 -0.77 11.27
C SER A 19 8.32 -0.17 10.79
N VAL A 20 9.45 -0.44 11.43
CA VAL A 20 10.76 0.01 10.98
C VAL A 20 11.11 -0.59 9.61
N LEU A 21 10.90 -1.89 9.43
CA LEU A 21 11.11 -2.56 8.14
C LEU A 21 10.23 -1.96 7.04
N SER A 22 8.96 -1.68 7.37
CA SER A 22 8.02 -1.05 6.45
C SER A 22 8.41 0.38 6.10
N LEU A 23 8.84 1.17 7.09
CA LEU A 23 9.34 2.52 6.88
C LEU A 23 10.56 2.52 5.96
N ILE A 24 11.53 1.63 6.18
CA ILE A 24 12.71 1.48 5.30
C ILE A 24 12.25 1.13 3.89
N GLY A 25 11.35 0.15 3.73
CA GLY A 25 10.83 -0.27 2.44
C GLY A 25 10.18 0.89 1.66
N SER A 26 9.31 1.64 2.32
CA SER A 26 8.64 2.80 1.75
C SER A 26 9.61 3.94 1.43
N LEU A 27 10.56 4.23 2.31
CA LEU A 27 11.56 5.29 2.10
C LEU A 27 12.44 5.00 0.89
N VAL A 28 12.81 3.75 0.62
CA VAL A 28 13.54 3.39 -0.61
C VAL A 28 12.76 3.81 -1.85
N ILE A 29 11.45 3.53 -1.90
CA ILE A 29 10.59 3.92 -3.03
C ILE A 29 10.45 5.44 -3.12
N VAL A 30 10.25 6.12 -1.99
CA VAL A 30 10.15 7.59 -1.94
C VAL A 30 11.44 8.23 -2.45
N ILE A 31 12.62 7.76 -2.01
CA ILE A 31 13.92 8.24 -2.47
C ILE A 31 14.08 8.03 -3.98
N LEU A 32 13.69 6.87 -4.51
CA LEU A 32 13.71 6.63 -5.96
C LEU A 32 12.85 7.65 -6.72
N GLY A 33 11.64 7.95 -6.23
CA GLY A 33 10.75 8.94 -6.84
C GLY A 33 11.24 10.39 -6.72
N VAL A 34 11.94 10.73 -5.64
CA VAL A 34 12.53 12.07 -5.47
C VAL A 34 13.77 12.24 -6.34
N ARG A 35 14.65 11.23 -6.40
CA ARG A 35 15.97 11.33 -7.03
C ARG A 35 15.97 11.09 -8.54
N PHE A 36 15.02 10.30 -9.05
CA PHE A 36 14.93 9.96 -10.47
C PHE A 36 13.62 10.49 -11.08
N PRO A 37 13.67 11.60 -11.84
CA PRO A 37 12.51 12.14 -12.54
C PRO A 37 11.81 11.10 -13.43
N ASP A 38 12.57 10.24 -14.10
CA ASP A 38 12.02 9.15 -14.93
C ASP A 38 11.17 8.15 -14.14
N PHE A 39 11.51 7.94 -12.87
CA PHE A 39 10.71 7.12 -11.98
C PHE A 39 9.36 7.83 -11.73
N ARG A 40 9.40 9.08 -11.28
CA ARG A 40 8.22 9.87 -10.88
C ARG A 40 7.33 10.33 -12.04
N ASN A 41 7.89 10.54 -13.23
CA ASN A 41 7.15 11.02 -14.39
C ASN A 41 6.42 9.89 -15.13
N ASN A 42 6.88 8.64 -14.95
CA ASN A 42 6.13 7.50 -15.44
C ASN A 42 4.85 7.31 -14.61
N PHE A 43 3.71 7.31 -15.29
CA PHE A 43 2.40 7.31 -14.66
C PHE A 43 2.20 6.19 -13.63
N PHE A 44 2.56 4.94 -13.96
CA PHE A 44 2.37 3.81 -13.06
C PHE A 44 3.35 3.82 -11.88
N ARG A 45 4.61 4.18 -12.11
CA ARG A 45 5.60 4.33 -11.02
C ARG A 45 5.27 5.48 -10.08
N ARG A 46 4.67 6.56 -10.61
CA ARG A 46 4.16 7.68 -9.80
C ARG A 46 3.09 7.24 -8.81
N LEU A 47 2.24 6.29 -9.18
CA LEU A 47 1.21 5.74 -8.28
C LEU A 47 1.87 5.08 -7.08
N VAL A 48 2.82 4.18 -7.31
CA VAL A 48 3.54 3.49 -6.22
C VAL A 48 4.32 4.49 -5.36
N PHE A 49 4.95 5.49 -5.96
CA PHE A 49 5.60 6.58 -5.23
C PHE A 49 4.64 7.30 -4.26
N LEU A 50 3.43 7.63 -4.71
CA LEU A 50 2.42 8.28 -3.86
C LEU A 50 1.92 7.35 -2.75
N LEU A 51 1.69 6.07 -3.06
CA LEU A 51 1.29 5.05 -2.08
C LEU A 51 2.33 4.94 -0.96
N SER A 52 3.61 4.82 -1.31
CA SER A 52 4.70 4.69 -0.33
C SER A 52 4.87 5.90 0.59
N ILE A 53 4.40 7.09 0.20
CA ILE A 53 4.36 8.25 1.12
C ILE A 53 3.40 7.97 2.28
N TYR A 54 2.20 7.45 1.99
CA TYR A 54 1.22 7.09 3.02
C TYR A 54 1.73 5.97 3.91
N ASP A 55 2.36 4.95 3.34
CA ASP A 55 2.92 3.84 4.12
C ASP A 55 4.09 4.29 5.00
N ALA A 56 4.92 5.23 4.54
CA ALA A 56 5.99 5.81 5.35
C ALA A 56 5.42 6.61 6.53
N MET A 57 4.41 7.45 6.28
CA MET A 57 3.74 8.22 7.34
C MET A 57 3.06 7.30 8.36
N LEU A 58 2.37 6.26 7.88
CA LEU A 58 1.70 5.27 8.73
C LEU A 58 2.71 4.51 9.60
N SER A 59 3.80 4.03 8.99
CA SER A 59 4.86 3.29 9.69
C SER A 59 5.55 4.15 10.74
N PHE A 60 5.81 5.43 10.43
CA PHE A 60 6.39 6.39 11.37
C PHE A 60 5.50 6.58 12.61
N LEU A 61 4.18 6.69 12.43
CA LEU A 61 3.25 6.83 13.55
C LEU A 61 3.12 5.56 14.40
N PHE A 62 3.29 4.37 13.83
CA PHE A 62 3.30 3.13 14.60
C PHE A 62 4.58 2.95 15.44
N ILE A 63 5.71 3.56 15.04
CA ILE A 63 6.97 3.50 15.81
C ILE A 63 6.86 4.36 17.08
N ILE A 64 6.24 5.54 16.98
CA ILE A 64 6.18 6.49 18.10
C ILE A 64 5.19 5.98 19.16
N PRO A 65 5.61 5.82 20.44
CA PRO A 65 4.70 5.43 21.49
C PRO A 65 3.61 6.48 21.73
N GLY A 66 2.39 6.01 21.95
CA GLY A 66 1.28 6.83 22.39
C GLY A 66 1.49 7.29 23.83
N SER A 67 1.28 8.58 24.10
CA SER A 67 1.29 9.12 25.47
C SER A 67 -0.13 9.11 26.05
N SER A 68 -0.33 8.55 27.23
CA SER A 68 -1.64 8.59 27.89
C SER A 68 -2.04 10.05 28.20
N SER A 69 -3.16 10.50 27.64
CA SER A 69 -3.86 11.79 27.89
C SER A 69 -3.34 13.10 27.27
N SER A 70 -2.60 13.06 26.15
CA SER A 70 -2.18 14.30 25.45
C SER A 70 -2.90 14.51 24.10
N GLY A 71 -2.95 15.76 23.62
CA GLY A 71 -3.44 16.07 22.27
C GLY A 71 -2.70 15.34 21.15
N PHE A 72 -1.45 14.90 21.41
CA PHE A 72 -0.70 14.06 20.47
C PHE A 72 -1.32 12.67 20.32
N CYS A 73 -1.81 12.05 21.39
CA CYS A 73 -2.43 10.73 21.31
C CYS A 73 -3.73 10.74 20.50
N VAL A 74 -4.51 11.82 20.66
CA VAL A 74 -5.67 12.09 19.83
C VAL A 74 -5.22 12.21 18.36
N PHE A 75 -4.30 13.13 18.05
CA PHE A 75 -3.77 13.29 16.69
C PHE A 75 -3.24 11.98 16.08
N GLN A 76 -2.47 11.20 16.84
CA GLN A 76 -1.92 9.93 16.41
C GLN A 76 -3.04 8.94 16.05
N GLY A 77 -4.08 8.82 16.88
CA GLY A 77 -5.24 7.99 16.58
C GLY A 77 -5.96 8.41 15.30
N TYR A 78 -6.23 9.71 15.13
CA TYR A 78 -6.83 10.25 13.89
C TYR A 78 -5.98 9.92 12.66
N ALA A 79 -4.69 10.20 12.74
CA ALA A 79 -3.77 10.00 11.63
C ALA A 79 -3.63 8.51 11.29
N LEU A 80 -3.58 7.62 12.28
CA LEU A 80 -3.52 6.17 12.05
C LEU A 80 -4.76 5.66 11.33
N VAL A 81 -5.97 6.05 11.74
CA VAL A 81 -7.23 5.62 11.09
C VAL A 81 -7.30 6.15 9.65
N TRP A 82 -6.94 7.41 9.42
CA TRP A 82 -6.94 8.01 8.09
C TRP A 82 -5.89 7.39 7.16
N LEU A 83 -4.64 7.32 7.61
CA LEU A 83 -3.52 6.79 6.81
C LEU A 83 -3.68 5.30 6.53
N ALA A 84 -4.24 4.52 7.45
CA ALA A 84 -4.54 3.11 7.24
C ALA A 84 -5.61 2.85 6.16
N ALA A 85 -6.56 3.78 5.98
CA ALA A 85 -7.59 3.67 4.95
C ALA A 85 -7.10 4.05 3.54
N MET A 86 -5.99 4.80 3.44
CA MET A 86 -5.46 5.27 2.16
C MET A 86 -4.95 4.14 1.25
N PRO A 87 -4.14 3.15 1.70
CA PRO A 87 -3.63 2.11 0.82
C PRO A 87 -4.71 1.24 0.14
N PRO A 88 -5.74 0.72 0.84
CA PRO A 88 -6.84 -0.01 0.19
C PRO A 88 -7.57 0.81 -0.87
N TYR A 89 -7.82 2.09 -0.58
CA TYR A 89 -8.49 2.97 -1.54
C TYR A 89 -7.59 3.27 -2.74
N PHE A 90 -6.31 3.56 -2.51
CA PHE A 90 -5.37 3.88 -3.56
C PHE A 90 -5.17 2.67 -4.48
N SER A 91 -5.13 1.46 -3.92
CA SER A 91 -5.17 0.20 -4.66
C SER A 91 -6.41 0.09 -5.58
N LEU A 92 -7.59 0.43 -5.07
CA LEU A 92 -8.83 0.47 -5.87
C LEU A 92 -8.73 1.46 -7.03
N CYS A 93 -8.17 2.65 -6.79
CA CYS A 93 -7.97 3.64 -7.83
C CYS A 93 -7.00 3.15 -8.92
N ILE A 94 -5.88 2.55 -8.52
CA ILE A 94 -4.93 1.95 -9.46
C ILE A 94 -5.64 0.87 -10.28
N ALA A 95 -6.46 0.02 -9.65
CA ALA A 95 -7.21 -1.04 -10.33
C ALA A 95 -8.21 -0.46 -11.35
N ILE A 96 -9.01 0.55 -10.98
CA ILE A 96 -9.97 1.22 -11.87
C ILE A 96 -9.24 1.87 -13.05
N ILE A 97 -8.19 2.64 -12.78
CA ILE A 97 -7.41 3.34 -13.80
C ILE A 97 -6.77 2.34 -14.76
N THR A 98 -6.18 1.27 -14.24
CA THR A 98 -5.55 0.22 -15.05
C THR A 98 -6.58 -0.51 -15.89
N TYR A 99 -7.73 -0.83 -15.32
CA TYR A 99 -8.84 -1.45 -16.05
C TYR A 99 -9.32 -0.55 -17.19
N ILE A 100 -9.54 0.74 -16.95
CA ILE A 100 -9.97 1.71 -17.97
C ILE A 100 -8.89 1.89 -19.04
N HIS A 101 -7.62 2.01 -18.65
CA HIS A 101 -6.51 2.14 -19.58
C HIS A 101 -6.46 0.96 -20.56
N ILE A 102 -6.57 -0.26 -20.04
CA ILE A 102 -6.49 -1.48 -20.84
C ILE A 102 -7.77 -1.70 -21.66
N SER A 103 -8.95 -1.53 -21.06
CA SER A 103 -10.24 -1.86 -21.71
C SER A 103 -10.74 -0.78 -22.67
N LYS A 104 -10.50 0.51 -22.37
CA LYS A 104 -11.00 1.65 -23.15
C LYS A 104 -9.90 2.38 -23.91
N ASN A 105 -8.64 1.92 -23.81
CA ASN A 105 -7.47 2.54 -24.42
C ASN A 105 -7.36 4.05 -24.13
N TRP A 106 -7.68 4.46 -22.89
CA TRP A 106 -7.57 5.86 -22.50
C TRP A 106 -6.10 6.29 -22.41
N GLY A 107 -5.79 7.44 -23.01
CA GLY A 107 -4.47 8.06 -22.94
C GLY A 107 -4.11 8.55 -21.54
N VAL A 108 -2.80 8.63 -21.27
CA VAL A 108 -2.22 8.95 -19.95
C VAL A 108 -2.71 10.28 -19.39
N GLU A 109 -2.93 11.30 -20.22
CA GLU A 109 -3.39 12.62 -19.77
C GLU A 109 -4.78 12.55 -19.12
N ARG A 110 -5.72 11.82 -19.74
CA ARG A 110 -7.07 11.61 -19.19
C ARG A 110 -7.01 10.82 -17.88
N LEU A 111 -6.17 9.79 -17.83
CA LEU A 111 -5.95 8.97 -16.63
C LEU A 111 -5.35 9.80 -15.48
N GLN A 112 -4.43 10.72 -15.77
CA GLN A 112 -3.85 11.61 -14.77
C GLN A 112 -4.89 12.57 -14.17
N LYS A 113 -5.79 13.12 -14.99
CA LYS A 113 -6.92 13.94 -14.51
C LYS A 113 -7.86 13.12 -13.63
N LEU A 114 -8.18 11.88 -14.03
CA LEU A 114 -9.01 10.97 -13.24
C LEU A 114 -8.35 10.62 -11.90
N MET A 115 -7.06 10.28 -11.91
CA MET A 115 -6.28 9.97 -10.71
C MET A 115 -6.31 11.12 -9.70
N LYS A 116 -6.08 12.37 -10.14
CA LYS A 116 -6.14 13.54 -9.26
C LYS A 116 -7.52 13.71 -8.63
N LYS A 117 -8.60 13.52 -9.41
CA LYS A 117 -9.98 13.60 -8.92
C LYS A 117 -10.27 12.51 -7.89
N LEU A 118 -9.96 11.26 -8.21
CA LEU A 118 -10.15 10.12 -7.31
C LEU A 118 -9.37 10.31 -6.01
N HIS A 119 -8.12 10.74 -6.10
CA HIS A 119 -7.28 11.02 -4.93
C HIS A 119 -7.82 12.15 -4.05
N LEU A 120 -8.35 13.22 -4.63
CA LEU A 120 -8.98 14.29 -3.85
C LEU A 120 -10.24 13.77 -3.13
N ILE A 121 -11.12 13.08 -3.86
CA ILE A 121 -12.35 12.48 -3.32
C ILE A 121 -12.02 11.53 -2.16
N SER A 122 -10.96 10.75 -2.30
CA SER A 122 -10.57 9.75 -1.30
C SER A 122 -10.11 10.34 0.01
N ASN A 123 -9.25 11.36 -0.08
CA ASN A 123 -8.71 12.02 1.09
C ASN A 123 -9.88 12.65 1.86
N ILE A 124 -10.78 13.34 1.15
CA ILE A 124 -11.98 13.94 1.76
C ILE A 124 -12.86 12.85 2.40
N LEU A 125 -13.19 11.79 1.67
CA LEU A 125 -14.06 10.72 2.16
C LEU A 125 -13.49 10.05 3.41
N CYS A 126 -12.21 9.66 3.40
CA CYS A 126 -11.60 9.00 4.55
C CYS A 126 -11.43 9.94 5.75
N LEU A 127 -11.15 11.23 5.51
CA LEU A 127 -11.15 12.22 6.58
C LEU A 127 -12.53 12.38 7.21
N LEU A 128 -13.59 12.47 6.40
CA LEU A 128 -14.97 12.56 6.89
C LEU A 128 -15.38 11.30 7.66
N LEU A 129 -15.03 10.10 7.17
CA LEU A 129 -15.26 8.84 7.88
C LEU A 129 -14.52 8.80 9.22
N THR A 130 -13.30 9.34 9.27
CA THR A 130 -12.50 9.42 10.51
C THR A 130 -13.11 10.41 11.51
N ILE A 131 -13.60 11.56 11.05
CA ILE A 131 -14.28 12.54 11.90
C ILE A 131 -15.59 11.97 12.45
N LEU A 132 -16.40 11.34 11.59
CA LEU A 132 -17.65 10.71 11.98
C LEU A 132 -17.41 9.58 12.97
N ALA A 133 -16.38 8.78 12.71
CA ALA A 133 -15.95 7.72 13.60
C ALA A 133 -15.78 8.26 15.03
N ILE A 134 -14.94 9.27 15.21
CA ILE A 134 -14.60 9.75 16.55
C ILE A 134 -15.76 10.48 17.22
N SER A 135 -16.61 11.16 16.46
CA SER A 135 -17.84 11.78 16.99
C SER A 135 -18.81 10.76 17.61
N LEU A 136 -18.67 9.47 17.25
CA LEU A 136 -19.48 8.36 17.74
C LEU A 136 -18.73 7.45 18.71
N ALA A 137 -17.51 7.80 19.13
CA ALA A 137 -16.70 6.95 20.01
C ALA A 137 -17.14 7.07 21.47
N ASP A 138 -17.53 5.94 22.07
CA ASP A 138 -18.08 5.88 23.44
C ASP A 138 -17.05 6.20 24.53
N SER A 139 -15.76 6.04 24.24
CA SER A 139 -14.69 6.48 25.12
C SER A 139 -13.36 6.61 24.38
N HIS A 140 -12.58 7.63 24.73
CA HIS A 140 -11.16 7.72 24.34
C HIS A 140 -10.30 6.78 25.19
N LYS A 141 -10.77 5.55 25.45
CA LYS A 141 -10.00 4.59 26.23
C LYS A 141 -8.90 4.05 25.32
N PHE A 142 -7.66 4.29 25.74
CA PHE A 142 -6.43 3.84 25.11
C PHE A 142 -5.86 2.68 25.93
N PRO A 143 -6.48 1.48 25.94
CA PRO A 143 -5.99 0.41 26.78
C PRO A 143 -4.62 -0.06 26.27
N ASN A 144 -3.61 -0.01 27.15
CA ASN A 144 -2.33 -0.74 27.14
C ASN A 144 -1.84 -1.22 25.75
N SER A 145 -1.76 -0.31 24.79
CA SER A 145 -1.21 -0.56 23.47
C SER A 145 -0.16 0.51 23.19
N HIS A 146 0.89 0.12 22.48
CA HIS A 146 2.04 0.99 22.22
C HIS A 146 1.66 2.25 21.43
N TRP A 147 0.55 2.24 20.68
CA TRP A 147 0.07 3.37 19.88
C TRP A 147 -1.35 3.76 20.26
N CYS A 148 -1.71 5.00 20.02
CA CYS A 148 -3.07 5.47 20.25
C CYS A 148 -4.04 4.97 19.16
N PHE A 149 -5.16 4.40 19.57
CA PHE A 149 -6.22 3.93 18.67
C PHE A 149 -7.60 4.29 19.22
N ILE A 150 -8.56 4.52 18.33
CA ILE A 150 -9.93 4.90 18.69
C ILE A 150 -10.80 3.64 18.74
N GLU A 151 -11.38 3.34 19.91
CA GLU A 151 -12.29 2.20 20.09
C GLU A 151 -13.76 2.62 19.95
N GLY A 152 -14.55 1.80 19.24
CA GLY A 152 -16.01 1.96 19.14
C GLY A 152 -16.63 1.00 18.12
N GLN A 153 -17.68 0.28 18.51
CA GLN A 153 -18.18 -0.87 17.75
C GLN A 153 -18.78 -0.49 16.38
N ALA A 154 -19.59 0.57 16.33
CA ALA A 154 -20.21 1.05 15.08
C ALA A 154 -19.17 1.60 14.07
N ILE A 155 -18.13 2.23 14.60
CA ILE A 155 -17.01 2.80 13.85
C ILE A 155 -16.18 1.68 13.21
N LEU A 156 -15.83 0.67 14.01
CA LEU A 156 -15.05 -0.48 13.58
C LEU A 156 -15.79 -1.22 12.46
N GLY A 157 -17.10 -1.43 12.58
CA GLY A 157 -17.89 -2.07 11.54
C GLY A 157 -17.84 -1.33 10.20
N VAL A 158 -18.15 -0.03 10.19
CA VAL A 158 -18.23 0.76 8.94
C VAL A 158 -16.84 0.95 8.31
N TRP A 159 -15.82 1.23 9.12
CA TRP A 159 -14.47 1.49 8.63
C TRP A 159 -13.80 0.23 8.04
N TYR A 160 -13.88 -0.91 8.73
CA TYR A 160 -13.37 -2.17 8.18
C TYR A 160 -14.18 -2.62 6.96
N SER A 161 -15.51 -2.42 6.96
CA SER A 161 -16.34 -2.71 5.77
C SER A 161 -15.86 -1.92 4.56
N PHE A 162 -15.54 -0.63 4.74
CA PHE A 162 -15.00 0.20 3.67
C PHE A 162 -13.65 -0.32 3.13
N ILE A 163 -12.73 -0.71 4.02
CA ILE A 163 -11.44 -1.31 3.64
C ILE A 163 -11.64 -2.58 2.81
N TRP A 164 -12.53 -3.47 3.26
CA TRP A 164 -12.80 -4.73 2.56
C TRP A 164 -13.52 -4.53 1.24
N ILE A 165 -14.48 -3.61 1.15
CA ILE A 165 -15.13 -3.25 -0.12
C ILE A 165 -14.06 -2.79 -1.11
N CYS A 166 -13.17 -1.87 -0.71
CA CYS A 166 -12.10 -1.41 -1.59
C CYS A 166 -11.20 -2.56 -2.04
N THR A 167 -10.80 -3.43 -1.10
CA THR A 167 -9.88 -4.54 -1.37
C THR A 167 -10.51 -5.59 -2.28
N ILE A 168 -11.75 -6.02 -2.00
CA ILE A 168 -12.48 -7.02 -2.79
C ILE A 168 -12.75 -6.50 -4.19
N VAL A 169 -13.24 -5.26 -4.33
CA VAL A 169 -13.48 -4.65 -5.65
C VAL A 169 -12.15 -4.54 -6.42
N SER A 170 -11.04 -4.20 -5.75
CA SER A 170 -9.72 -4.20 -6.38
C SER A 170 -9.34 -5.59 -6.91
N CYS A 171 -9.52 -6.64 -6.10
CA CYS A 171 -9.26 -8.01 -6.52
C CYS A 171 -10.08 -8.39 -7.75
N VAL A 172 -11.38 -8.12 -7.74
CA VAL A 172 -12.27 -8.39 -8.88
C VAL A 172 -11.78 -7.66 -10.13
N LEU A 173 -11.46 -6.36 -10.03
CA LEU A 173 -10.96 -5.58 -11.16
C LEU A 173 -9.64 -6.15 -11.70
N TYR A 174 -8.71 -6.56 -10.85
CA TYR A 174 -7.46 -7.18 -11.31
C TYR A 174 -7.68 -8.55 -11.95
N ILE A 175 -8.61 -9.35 -11.44
CA ILE A 175 -9.02 -10.61 -12.09
C ILE A 175 -9.57 -10.31 -13.49
N LEU A 176 -10.44 -9.31 -13.64
CA LEU A 176 -10.98 -8.90 -14.93
C LEU A 176 -9.88 -8.38 -15.87
N ILE A 177 -8.95 -7.58 -15.37
CA ILE A 177 -7.77 -7.10 -16.11
C ILE A 177 -6.96 -8.29 -16.64
N ILE A 178 -6.64 -9.27 -15.78
CA ILE A 178 -5.86 -10.46 -16.18
C ILE A 178 -6.60 -11.27 -17.25
N HIS A 179 -7.91 -11.46 -17.11
CA HIS A 179 -8.71 -12.16 -18.12
C HIS A 179 -8.73 -11.41 -19.45
N PHE A 180 -8.91 -10.09 -19.42
CA PHE A 180 -8.94 -9.25 -20.60
C PHE A 180 -7.58 -9.24 -21.32
N ILE A 181 -6.48 -9.12 -20.57
CA ILE A 181 -5.12 -9.24 -21.11
C ILE A 181 -4.90 -10.60 -21.77
N ARG A 182 -5.27 -11.70 -21.10
CA ARG A 182 -5.11 -13.05 -21.65
C ARG A 182 -5.88 -13.22 -22.95
N LYS A 183 -7.07 -12.61 -23.05
CA LYS A 183 -7.87 -12.59 -24.28
C LYS A 183 -7.16 -11.81 -25.39
N ILE A 184 -6.72 -10.58 -25.12
CA ILE A 184 -5.99 -9.76 -26.11
C ILE A 184 -4.71 -10.43 -26.56
N TYR A 185 -3.92 -10.96 -25.63
CA TYR A 185 -2.62 -11.55 -25.95
C TYR A 185 -2.77 -12.72 -26.92
N LYS A 186 -3.78 -13.58 -26.74
CA LYS A 186 -4.10 -14.65 -27.68
C LYS A 186 -4.40 -14.12 -29.08
N THR A 187 -5.20 -13.05 -29.20
CA THR A 187 -5.54 -12.44 -30.49
C THR A 187 -4.35 -11.73 -31.16
N VAL A 188 -3.49 -11.07 -30.37
CA VAL A 188 -2.38 -10.26 -30.88
C VAL A 188 -1.19 -11.13 -31.32
N GLN A 189 -0.98 -12.28 -30.68
CA GLN A 189 0.12 -13.20 -31.02
C GLN A 189 0.04 -13.71 -32.47
N GLU A 190 -1.13 -13.66 -33.10
CA GLU A 190 -1.35 -14.08 -34.50
C GLU A 190 -1.05 -12.95 -35.51
N LEU A 191 -0.91 -11.69 -35.08
CA LEU A 191 -0.99 -10.52 -35.96
C LEU A 191 0.21 -9.53 -35.88
N THR A 192 1.21 -9.73 -35.02
CA THR A 192 2.26 -8.71 -34.77
C THR A 192 3.70 -9.22 -34.87
N ASN A 193 4.61 -8.29 -35.20
CA ASN A 193 6.05 -8.51 -35.25
C ASN A 193 6.62 -8.79 -33.83
N ILE A 194 7.66 -9.62 -33.75
CA ILE A 194 8.38 -10.00 -32.52
C ILE A 194 8.82 -8.76 -31.70
N LYS A 195 9.22 -7.65 -32.35
CA LYS A 195 9.65 -6.43 -31.65
C LYS A 195 8.51 -5.78 -30.85
N ASP A 196 7.32 -5.67 -31.43
CA ASP A 196 6.15 -5.07 -30.76
C ASP A 196 5.65 -5.95 -29.60
N ILE A 197 5.69 -7.28 -29.79
CA ILE A 197 5.35 -8.26 -28.75
C ILE A 197 6.27 -8.09 -27.53
N LYS A 198 7.59 -7.91 -27.73
CA LYS A 198 8.53 -7.70 -26.62
C LYS A 198 8.20 -6.43 -25.82
N LYS A 199 8.00 -5.29 -26.50
CA LYS A 199 7.67 -4.01 -25.85
C LYS A 199 6.35 -4.08 -25.08
N GLN A 200 5.33 -4.70 -25.67
CA GLN A 200 4.03 -4.86 -25.04
C GLN A 200 4.12 -5.77 -23.80
N LYS A 201 4.92 -6.84 -23.86
CA LYS A 201 5.16 -7.76 -22.74
C LYS A 201 5.85 -7.07 -21.55
N GLU A 202 6.77 -6.14 -21.80
CA GLU A 202 7.42 -5.36 -20.73
C GLU A 202 6.45 -4.41 -20.02
N ASN A 203 5.65 -3.66 -20.79
CA ASN A 203 4.61 -2.80 -20.23
C ASN A 203 3.58 -3.60 -19.44
N LEU A 204 3.20 -4.75 -19.96
CA LEU A 204 2.27 -5.67 -19.31
C LEU A 204 2.83 -6.22 -17.99
N LYS A 205 4.12 -6.59 -17.95
CA LYS A 205 4.76 -7.03 -16.69
C LYS A 205 4.69 -5.96 -15.61
N VAL A 206 4.88 -4.69 -15.96
CA VAL A 206 4.76 -3.57 -15.00
C VAL A 206 3.32 -3.44 -14.50
N GLN A 207 2.32 -3.56 -15.38
CA GLN A 207 0.91 -3.47 -15.01
C GLN A 207 0.44 -4.67 -14.19
N LEU A 208 0.83 -5.89 -14.55
CA LEU A 208 0.52 -7.10 -13.77
C LEU A 208 1.22 -7.11 -12.41
N ARG A 209 2.38 -6.48 -12.29
CA ARG A 209 3.02 -6.33 -10.97
C ARG A 209 2.18 -5.48 -10.02
N MET A 210 1.34 -4.58 -10.53
CA MET A 210 0.41 -3.82 -9.67
C MET A 210 -0.68 -4.71 -9.06
N SER A 211 -0.96 -5.89 -9.64
CA SER A 211 -1.98 -6.81 -9.09
C SER A 211 -1.55 -7.52 -7.81
N THR A 212 -0.28 -7.44 -7.41
CA THR A 212 0.17 -7.95 -6.12
C THR A 212 -0.15 -7.01 -4.95
N ILE A 213 -0.47 -5.73 -5.22
CA ILE A 213 -0.89 -4.76 -4.20
C ILE A 213 -2.10 -5.28 -3.40
N PRO A 214 -3.26 -5.61 -4.01
CA PRO A 214 -4.41 -6.10 -3.26
C PRO A 214 -4.13 -7.42 -2.52
N LEU A 215 -3.24 -8.26 -3.02
CA LEU A 215 -2.83 -9.48 -2.32
C LEU A 215 -2.07 -9.15 -1.02
N SER A 216 -1.16 -8.17 -1.07
CA SER A 216 -0.48 -7.68 0.13
C SER A 216 -1.46 -7.09 1.14
N LEU A 217 -2.47 -6.35 0.67
CA LEU A 217 -3.51 -5.78 1.53
C LEU A 217 -4.35 -6.86 2.22
N ILE A 218 -4.71 -7.94 1.52
CA ILE A 218 -5.40 -9.07 2.13
C ILE A 218 -4.54 -9.64 3.26
N LEU A 219 -3.25 -9.86 3.04
CA LEU A 219 -2.34 -10.39 4.06
C LEU A 219 -2.25 -9.47 5.28
N THR A 220 -2.14 -8.17 5.06
CA THR A 220 -2.07 -7.14 6.11
C THR A 220 -3.36 -7.08 6.94
N TRP A 221 -4.51 -7.02 6.27
CA TRP A 221 -5.79 -6.66 6.89
C TRP A 221 -6.61 -7.86 7.39
N THR A 222 -6.35 -9.08 6.90
CA THR A 222 -7.12 -10.28 7.32
C THR A 222 -7.04 -10.50 8.82
N ILE A 223 -5.82 -10.50 9.37
CA ILE A 223 -5.60 -10.80 10.79
C ILE A 223 -6.19 -9.71 11.68
N ALA A 224 -6.03 -8.44 11.30
CA ALA A 224 -6.66 -7.31 11.98
C ALA A 224 -8.19 -7.45 12.02
N SER A 225 -8.78 -7.82 10.88
CA SER A 225 -10.23 -7.95 10.74
C SER A 225 -10.80 -9.11 11.55
N VAL A 226 -10.13 -10.27 11.54
CA VAL A 226 -10.53 -11.43 12.35
C VAL A 226 -10.46 -11.08 13.84
N ARG A 227 -9.42 -10.38 14.28
CA ARG A 227 -9.29 -9.92 15.66
C ARG A 227 -10.45 -9.00 16.05
N ARG A 228 -10.74 -7.98 15.23
CA ARG A 228 -11.85 -7.05 15.50
C ARG A 228 -13.22 -7.72 15.46
N ALA A 229 -13.45 -8.65 14.54
CA ALA A 229 -14.69 -9.42 14.51
C ALA A 229 -14.88 -10.19 15.83
N ARG A 230 -13.83 -10.82 16.35
CA ARG A 230 -13.91 -11.52 17.65
C ARG A 230 -14.18 -10.57 18.82
N GLU A 231 -13.54 -9.39 18.84
CA GLU A 231 -13.80 -8.37 19.86
C GLU A 231 -15.27 -7.92 19.85
N ILE A 232 -15.92 -7.88 18.68
CA ILE A 232 -17.35 -7.52 18.53
C ILE A 232 -18.28 -8.67 18.93
N PHE A 233 -18.03 -9.89 18.45
CA PHE A 233 -18.94 -11.04 18.66
C PHE A 233 -18.74 -11.75 19.99
N SER A 234 -17.62 -11.53 20.68
CA SER A 234 -17.28 -12.20 21.94
C SER A 234 -16.49 -11.26 22.86
N PRO A 235 -17.12 -10.18 23.37
CA PRO A 235 -16.45 -9.16 24.18
C PRO A 235 -15.85 -9.73 25.48
N ASP A 236 -16.42 -10.80 26.03
CA ASP A 236 -15.95 -11.45 27.28
C ASP A 236 -14.89 -12.54 27.04
N SER A 237 -14.50 -12.80 25.78
CA SER A 237 -13.51 -13.84 25.47
C SER A 237 -12.09 -13.39 25.81
N GLU A 238 -11.31 -14.27 26.44
CA GLU A 238 -9.89 -14.01 26.73
C GLU A 238 -9.13 -13.62 25.45
N GLN A 239 -8.29 -12.58 25.55
CA GLN A 239 -7.48 -12.13 24.42
C GLN A 239 -6.58 -13.28 23.93
N ASN A 240 -6.77 -13.66 22.67
CA ASN A 240 -5.93 -14.66 22.03
C ASN A 240 -4.55 -14.06 21.73
N SER A 241 -3.56 -14.41 22.56
CA SER A 241 -2.18 -13.90 22.45
C SER A 241 -1.55 -14.19 21.09
N THR A 242 -1.85 -15.33 20.46
CA THR A 242 -1.35 -15.69 19.13
C THR A 242 -1.87 -14.73 18.05
N LEU A 243 -3.16 -14.39 18.11
CA LEU A 243 -3.76 -13.47 17.15
C LEU A 243 -3.20 -12.04 17.30
N ASN A 244 -2.89 -11.62 18.53
CA ASN A 244 -2.23 -10.34 18.79
C ASN A 244 -0.79 -10.29 18.24
N ILE A 245 -0.01 -11.36 18.44
CA ILE A 245 1.35 -11.47 17.88
C ILE A 245 1.30 -11.42 16.35
N LEU A 246 0.41 -12.21 15.75
CA LEU A 246 0.29 -12.28 14.30
C LEU A 246 -0.17 -10.94 13.71
N HIS A 247 -1.10 -10.24 14.37
CA HIS A 247 -1.52 -8.89 13.99
C HIS A 247 -0.35 -7.90 14.03
N SER A 248 0.46 -7.96 15.06
CA SER A 248 1.62 -7.07 15.24
C SER A 248 2.72 -7.33 14.22
N LEU A 249 2.85 -8.58 13.75
CA LEU A 249 3.71 -8.91 12.63
C LEU A 249 3.19 -8.32 11.32
N THR A 250 1.92 -8.58 10.96
CA THR A 250 1.47 -8.31 9.59
C THR A 250 0.99 -6.89 9.35
N ASN A 251 0.33 -6.27 10.33
CA ASN A 251 -0.40 -5.01 10.13
C ASN A 251 0.49 -3.84 9.65
N PRO A 252 1.70 -3.61 10.21
CA PRO A 252 2.52 -2.50 9.74
C PRO A 252 3.39 -2.83 8.53
N MET A 253 3.43 -4.07 8.01
CA MET A 253 4.38 -4.50 6.96
C MET A 253 4.07 -4.03 5.53
N GLN A 254 3.06 -3.18 5.33
CA GLN A 254 2.60 -2.79 4.00
C GLN A 254 3.72 -2.25 3.09
N GLY A 255 4.48 -1.26 3.57
CA GLY A 255 5.61 -0.68 2.83
C GLY A 255 6.75 -1.65 2.53
N PHE A 256 6.94 -2.66 3.40
CA PHE A 256 7.91 -3.72 3.17
C PHE A 256 7.48 -4.62 2.00
N TYR A 257 6.20 -5.01 1.95
CA TYR A 257 5.65 -5.78 0.83
C TYR A 257 5.75 -5.02 -0.49
N ASP A 258 5.42 -3.72 -0.47
CA ASP A 258 5.55 -2.87 -1.65
C ASP A 258 7.00 -2.74 -2.12
N CYS A 259 7.97 -2.67 -1.20
CA CYS A 259 9.40 -2.69 -1.53
C CYS A 259 9.82 -4.01 -2.20
N ILE A 260 9.39 -5.17 -1.69
CA ILE A 260 9.69 -6.46 -2.35
C ILE A 260 9.18 -6.44 -3.80
N VAL A 261 7.92 -6.07 -3.98
CA VAL A 261 7.26 -6.08 -5.28
C VAL A 261 7.92 -5.08 -6.24
N PHE A 262 8.02 -3.81 -5.85
CA PHE A 262 8.35 -2.72 -6.76
C PHE A 262 9.83 -2.36 -6.81
N VAL A 263 10.62 -2.80 -5.83
CA VAL A 263 12.06 -2.60 -5.81
C VAL A 263 12.77 -3.91 -6.14
N ILE A 264 12.64 -4.94 -5.29
CA ILE A 264 13.43 -6.17 -5.40
C ILE A 264 13.11 -6.95 -6.68
N LEU A 265 11.83 -7.14 -6.99
CA LEU A 265 11.43 -7.88 -8.19
C LEU A 265 11.57 -7.03 -9.47
N SER A 266 11.73 -5.71 -9.35
CA SER A 266 11.83 -4.79 -10.48
C SER A 266 13.26 -4.61 -10.97
N SER A 267 13.54 -5.05 -12.20
CA SER A 267 14.85 -4.82 -12.84
C SER A 267 15.18 -3.32 -12.94
N TYR A 268 14.20 -2.49 -13.33
CA TYR A 268 14.36 -1.04 -13.41
C TYR A 268 14.75 -0.43 -12.06
N SER A 269 13.98 -0.73 -11.01
CA SER A 269 14.22 -0.17 -9.67
C SER A 269 15.53 -0.69 -9.08
N ARG A 270 15.86 -1.98 -9.24
CA ARG A 270 17.16 -2.53 -8.80
C ARG A 270 18.35 -1.80 -9.42
N ARG A 271 18.30 -1.47 -10.71
CA ARG A 271 19.37 -0.71 -11.39
C ARG A 271 19.51 0.68 -10.76
N ARG A 272 18.41 1.40 -10.55
CA ARG A 272 18.41 2.72 -9.93
C ARG A 272 18.90 2.69 -8.47
N VAL A 273 18.53 1.66 -7.69
CA VAL A 273 19.06 1.47 -6.33
C VAL A 273 20.58 1.24 -6.35
N LYS A 274 21.10 0.43 -7.28
CA LYS A 274 22.56 0.27 -7.45
C LYS A 274 23.24 1.60 -7.78
N GLN A 275 22.67 2.40 -8.67
CA GLN A 275 23.19 3.75 -8.97
C GLN A 275 23.22 4.65 -7.73
N LEU A 276 22.20 4.58 -6.86
CA LEU A 276 22.20 5.31 -5.59
C LEU A 276 23.31 4.83 -4.64
N LEU A 277 23.48 3.51 -4.51
CA LEU A 277 24.52 2.92 -3.65
C LEU A 277 25.94 3.26 -4.13
N HIS A 278 26.14 3.36 -5.45
CA HIS A 278 27.41 3.76 -6.05
C HIS A 278 27.58 5.27 -6.20
N CYS A 279 26.65 6.10 -5.68
CA CYS A 279 26.64 7.56 -5.81
C CYS A 279 26.81 8.05 -7.26
N GLU A 280 26.35 7.28 -8.25
CA GLU A 280 26.42 7.67 -9.65
C GLU A 280 25.36 8.74 -9.94
N GLN A 281 25.82 9.89 -10.46
CA GLN A 281 24.93 10.96 -10.90
C GLN A 281 24.05 10.45 -12.07
N PRO A 282 22.77 10.85 -12.14
CA PRO A 282 21.79 10.33 -13.12
C PRO A 282 22.04 10.72 -14.59
N GLY A 283 23.29 11.00 -15.01
CA GLY A 283 23.63 11.46 -16.37
C GLY A 283 24.82 10.76 -17.05
N SER A 284 25.50 9.77 -16.43
CA SER A 284 26.72 9.18 -17.01
C SER A 284 26.51 7.91 -17.85
N SER A 285 25.33 7.26 -17.82
CA SER A 285 25.13 5.96 -18.51
C SER A 285 24.25 6.00 -19.77
N GLU A 286 23.58 7.12 -20.08
CA GLU A 286 22.72 7.21 -21.27
C GLU A 286 23.53 7.44 -22.56
N ALA A 287 24.80 7.83 -22.44
CA ALA A 287 25.73 7.96 -23.58
C ALA A 287 26.29 6.61 -24.05
N THR A 288 26.34 5.57 -23.22
CA THR A 288 27.00 4.30 -23.59
C THR A 288 26.03 3.28 -24.20
N SER A 289 24.71 3.46 -24.06
CA SER A 289 23.72 2.52 -24.61
C SER A 289 23.16 2.89 -25.99
N MET A 290 23.38 4.12 -26.49
CA MET A 290 22.99 4.47 -27.87
C MET A 290 24.05 4.09 -28.92
N GLU A 291 25.30 3.83 -28.52
CA GLU A 291 26.38 3.52 -29.47
C GLU A 291 26.49 2.02 -29.77
N THR A 292 25.86 1.15 -28.98
CA THR A 292 25.87 -0.31 -29.22
C THR A 292 24.67 -0.83 -30.02
N ASP A 293 23.56 -0.09 -30.09
CA ASP A 293 22.35 -0.48 -30.84
C ASP A 293 22.35 0.00 -32.32
N SER A 294 23.39 0.73 -32.76
CA SER A 294 23.61 1.09 -34.17
C SER A 294 24.50 0.10 -34.94
N GLN A 295 24.88 -1.04 -34.33
CA GLN A 295 25.75 -2.04 -34.97
C GLN A 295 25.22 -3.49 -34.95
N LEU A 296 23.93 -3.74 -34.70
CA LEU A 296 23.34 -5.09 -34.90
C LEU A 296 21.86 -5.10 -35.31
#